data_AF-A0A836AG28-F1
#
_entry.id   AF-A0A836AG28-F1
#
_cell.length_a   1.000
_cell.length_b   1.000
_cell.length_c   1.000
_cell.angle_alpha   90.00
_cell.angle_beta   90.00
_cell.angle_gamma   90.00
#
_symmetry.space_group_name_H-M   'P 1'
#
loop_
_entity.id
_entity.type
_entity.pdbx_description
1 polymer ?
#
loop_
_entity_poly.entity_id
_entity_poly.type
_entity_poly.pdbx_seq_one_letter_code
_entity_poly.pdbx_strand_id
1 'polypeptide(L)'
;MKADDTSDGPWPRIRQRLRRAETRPQPIMARLLRASCLLSLLLAGFIPPSQGQEKSKMDCHAGVGGTIYEYGALTIDGEEYIPFKRYAGKYILFVNEELEPFGLVILGFPCNQFGKQEPGENSEILATLKYVRPGGGFTPNFQLFEKGDVNGEKEQKFYTFLKNSCPPTSELLGSPGRLFWEPMKVHDIRWNFEKFLVGPDGIPIMRWYHRTTVNSVKMDILTYMRRRAVLEAKGK
;
A
#
# COMPACT_ATOMS: atom_id res chain seq x y z
N MET A 1 30.71 -17.94 51.30
CA MET A 1 29.43 -17.41 50.80
C MET A 1 29.30 -17.83 49.35
N LYS A 2 28.44 -18.83 49.09
CA LYS A 2 28.03 -19.24 47.74
C LYS A 2 26.87 -18.34 47.32
N ALA A 3 26.91 -17.82 46.09
CA ALA A 3 25.78 -17.11 45.50
C ALA A 3 24.98 -18.12 44.66
N ASP A 4 23.72 -18.28 45.03
CA ASP A 4 22.72 -19.07 44.34
C ASP A 4 22.28 -18.37 43.04
N ASP A 5 22.16 -19.17 42.00
CA ASP A 5 21.72 -18.84 40.65
C ASP A 5 20.34 -19.47 40.45
N THR A 6 19.27 -18.67 40.44
CA THR A 6 17.93 -19.09 40.00
C THR A 6 17.05 -17.89 39.63
N SER A 7 16.76 -17.73 38.33
CA SER A 7 15.44 -17.25 37.90
C SER A 7 15.21 -17.60 36.43
N ASP A 8 14.48 -18.70 36.23
CA ASP A 8 13.98 -19.20 34.95
C ASP A 8 12.86 -18.31 34.39
N GLY A 9 13.08 -17.76 33.19
CA GLY A 9 12.06 -17.11 32.35
C GLY A 9 11.56 -18.04 31.23
N PRO A 10 10.35 -17.82 30.67
CA PRO A 10 9.63 -18.85 29.91
C PRO A 10 10.05 -18.88 28.43
N TRP A 11 11.28 -19.32 28.13
CA TRP A 11 11.72 -19.53 26.74
C TRP A 11 12.52 -20.82 26.41
N PRO A 12 12.08 -22.05 26.78
CA PRO A 12 12.72 -23.27 26.26
C PRO A 12 11.96 -23.98 25.13
N ARG A 13 10.75 -23.56 24.73
CA ARG A 13 9.89 -24.36 23.82
C ARG A 13 9.96 -24.04 22.32
N ILE A 14 10.68 -22.99 21.90
CA ILE A 14 10.82 -22.65 20.48
C ILE A 14 12.10 -23.23 19.84
N ARG A 15 13.12 -23.59 20.63
CA ARG A 15 14.37 -24.20 20.08
C ARG A 15 14.28 -25.71 19.77
N GLN A 16 13.16 -26.35 20.06
CA GLN A 16 13.00 -27.81 19.88
C GLN A 16 12.21 -28.22 18.63
N ARG A 17 11.64 -27.27 17.87
CA ARG A 17 10.98 -27.54 16.58
C ARG A 17 11.86 -27.33 15.34
N LEU A 18 13.07 -26.78 15.50
CA LEU A 18 14.02 -26.55 14.40
C LEU A 18 15.16 -27.61 14.31
N ARG A 19 15.04 -28.73 15.02
CA ARG A 19 15.97 -29.89 14.95
C ARG A 19 15.30 -31.21 14.53
N ARG A 20 14.17 -31.14 13.82
CA ARG A 20 13.44 -32.32 13.28
C ARG A 20 13.17 -32.24 11.77
N ALA A 21 13.94 -31.45 11.04
CA ALA A 21 13.82 -31.32 9.59
C ALA A 21 15.05 -31.86 8.82
N GLU A 22 15.91 -32.64 9.47
CA GLU A 22 17.19 -33.06 8.89
C GLU A 22 17.47 -34.51 9.25
N THR A 23 16.73 -35.43 8.63
CA THR A 23 17.11 -36.84 8.35
C THR A 23 15.93 -37.54 7.68
N ARG A 24 15.92 -37.64 6.34
CA ARG A 24 15.25 -38.74 5.62
C ARG A 24 16.15 -39.21 4.48
N PRO A 25 16.50 -40.50 4.41
CA PRO A 25 17.26 -41.05 3.30
C PRO A 25 16.36 -41.34 2.10
N GLN A 26 16.91 -41.15 0.90
CA GLN A 26 16.35 -41.50 -0.40
C GLN A 26 16.53 -43.01 -0.68
N PRO A 27 15.57 -43.72 -1.32
CA PRO A 27 15.86 -45.00 -1.94
C PRO A 27 16.20 -44.84 -3.43
N ILE A 28 17.36 -45.39 -3.80
CA ILE A 28 17.76 -45.72 -5.17
C ILE A 28 17.15 -47.06 -5.52
N MET A 29 16.53 -47.22 -6.70
CA MET A 29 16.58 -48.47 -7.49
C MET A 29 16.27 -48.25 -8.99
N ALA A 30 17.30 -48.54 -9.78
CA ALA A 30 17.36 -49.26 -11.06
C ALA A 30 16.42 -48.95 -12.25
N ARG A 31 17.10 -48.73 -13.38
CA ARG A 31 16.64 -48.58 -14.77
C ARG A 31 16.02 -49.86 -15.35
N LEU A 32 15.10 -49.71 -16.30
CA LEU A 32 14.98 -50.56 -17.49
C LEU A 32 14.48 -49.74 -18.70
N LEU A 33 15.21 -49.83 -19.81
CA LEU A 33 14.97 -49.15 -21.07
C LEU A 33 13.87 -49.86 -21.89
N ARG A 34 13.07 -49.11 -22.68
CA ARG A 34 13.18 -49.00 -24.15
C ARG A 34 11.92 -48.43 -24.83
N ALA A 35 12.21 -47.73 -25.92
CA ALA A 35 11.43 -47.59 -27.15
C ALA A 35 10.32 -46.51 -27.24
N SER A 36 10.68 -45.53 -28.07
CA SER A 36 9.88 -44.57 -28.85
C SER A 36 8.51 -45.03 -29.34
N CYS A 37 7.55 -44.09 -29.34
CA CYS A 37 6.70 -43.87 -30.51
C CYS A 37 6.15 -42.43 -30.52
N LEU A 38 6.28 -41.80 -31.67
CA LEU A 38 5.73 -40.49 -32.01
C LEU A 38 4.19 -40.54 -31.97
N LEU A 39 3.55 -39.61 -31.28
CA LEU A 39 2.19 -39.18 -31.64
C LEU A 39 2.01 -37.70 -31.26
N SER A 40 2.15 -36.85 -32.27
CA SER A 40 1.62 -35.49 -32.28
C SER A 40 0.10 -35.55 -32.23
N LEU A 41 -0.56 -34.89 -31.27
CA LEU A 41 -1.94 -34.42 -31.40
C LEU A 41 -2.31 -33.47 -30.24
N LEU A 42 -2.35 -32.18 -30.59
CA LEU A 42 -3.32 -31.18 -30.13
C LEU A 42 -3.66 -31.14 -28.64
N LEU A 43 -2.82 -30.45 -27.85
CA LEU A 43 -3.34 -29.65 -26.75
C LEU A 43 -3.46 -28.22 -27.26
N ALA A 44 -4.68 -27.89 -27.74
CA ALA A 44 -5.11 -26.52 -27.92
C ALA A 44 -4.77 -25.75 -26.64
N GLY A 45 -3.99 -24.69 -26.78
CA GLY A 45 -3.62 -23.82 -25.68
C GLY A 45 -4.88 -23.36 -24.96
N PHE A 46 -5.08 -23.86 -23.73
CA PHE A 46 -5.81 -23.12 -22.74
C PHE A 46 -5.00 -21.83 -22.54
N ILE A 47 -5.37 -20.78 -23.26
CA ILE A 47 -5.04 -19.41 -22.88
C ILE A 47 -5.70 -19.24 -21.51
N PRO A 48 -4.93 -19.12 -20.41
CA PRO A 48 -5.52 -18.77 -19.14
C PRO A 48 -6.29 -17.47 -19.36
N PRO A 49 -7.49 -17.29 -18.78
CA PRO A 49 -8.16 -15.98 -18.82
C PRO A 49 -7.13 -14.95 -18.39
N SER A 50 -6.88 -13.95 -19.25
CA SER A 50 -5.96 -12.87 -18.94
C SER A 50 -6.31 -12.36 -17.55
N GLN A 51 -5.40 -12.56 -16.58
CA GLN A 51 -5.52 -11.89 -15.29
C GLN A 51 -5.77 -10.42 -15.61
N GLY A 52 -6.93 -9.90 -15.19
CA GLY A 52 -7.43 -8.58 -15.60
C GLY A 52 -6.30 -7.56 -15.56
N GLN A 53 -6.16 -6.78 -16.64
CA GLN A 53 -5.04 -5.85 -16.80
C GLN A 53 -5.02 -4.85 -15.64
N GLU A 54 -4.14 -5.09 -14.66
CA GLU A 54 -3.87 -4.14 -13.59
C GLU A 54 -3.21 -2.92 -14.22
N LYS A 55 -3.94 -1.81 -14.28
CA LYS A 55 -3.38 -0.53 -14.72
C LYS A 55 -2.56 0.03 -13.56
N SER A 56 -1.26 0.20 -13.77
CA SER A 56 -0.34 0.72 -12.76
C SER A 56 -0.70 2.14 -12.28
N LYS A 57 -1.43 2.91 -13.12
CA LYS A 57 -1.85 4.29 -12.88
C LYS A 57 -3.17 4.58 -13.59
N MET A 58 -4.02 5.40 -12.97
CA MET A 58 -5.23 5.99 -13.52
C MET A 58 -5.15 7.52 -13.45
N ASP A 59 -5.44 8.20 -14.56
CA ASP A 59 -5.66 9.65 -14.52
C ASP A 59 -7.05 9.93 -13.93
N CYS A 60 -7.15 10.94 -13.08
CA CYS A 60 -8.42 11.32 -12.44
C CYS A 60 -9.36 12.00 -13.46
N HIS A 61 -10.65 12.06 -13.12
CA HIS A 61 -11.66 12.63 -14.01
C HIS A 61 -11.40 14.11 -14.29
N ALA A 62 -11.71 14.57 -15.51
CA ALA A 62 -11.70 16.00 -15.79
C ALA A 62 -12.88 16.68 -15.08
N GLY A 63 -12.65 17.88 -14.52
CA GLY A 63 -13.72 18.68 -13.92
C GLY A 63 -14.30 18.10 -12.63
N VAL A 64 -13.49 17.41 -11.82
CA VAL A 64 -13.88 17.03 -10.46
C VAL A 64 -14.35 18.29 -9.71
N GLY A 65 -15.59 18.26 -9.21
CA GLY A 65 -16.12 19.33 -8.35
C GLY A 65 -15.56 19.22 -6.93
N GLY A 66 -15.15 20.35 -6.36
CA GLY A 66 -14.58 20.43 -5.02
C GLY A 66 -13.06 20.26 -4.97
N THR A 67 -12.48 20.47 -3.80
CA THR A 67 -11.04 20.33 -3.56
C THR A 67 -10.77 19.62 -2.25
N ILE A 68 -9.55 19.11 -2.06
CA ILE A 68 -9.15 18.56 -0.76
C ILE A 68 -9.19 19.60 0.39
N TYR A 69 -9.26 20.89 0.07
CA TYR A 69 -9.17 21.98 1.05
C TYR A 69 -10.42 22.12 1.92
N GLU A 70 -11.49 21.40 1.59
CA GLU A 70 -12.70 21.25 2.41
C GLU A 70 -12.46 20.30 3.60
N TYR A 71 -11.34 19.58 3.62
CA TYR A 71 -11.04 18.55 4.61
C TYR A 71 -9.75 18.83 5.38
N GLY A 72 -9.51 17.99 6.38
CA GLY A 72 -8.32 17.94 7.19
C GLY A 72 -8.32 16.66 8.02
N ALA A 73 -7.25 16.43 8.76
CA ALA A 73 -7.10 15.27 9.61
C ALA A 73 -6.26 15.60 10.85
N LEU A 74 -6.46 14.80 11.91
CA LEU A 74 -5.71 14.89 13.17
C LEU A 74 -4.36 14.17 13.02
N THR A 75 -3.27 14.78 13.48
CA THR A 75 -1.94 14.18 13.49
C THR A 75 -1.91 12.89 14.31
N ILE A 76 -0.97 11.98 14.01
CA ILE A 76 -0.92 10.67 14.66
C ILE A 76 -0.74 10.72 16.19
N ASP A 77 -0.18 11.80 16.72
CA ASP A 77 -0.05 12.03 18.16
C ASP A 77 -1.31 12.61 18.81
N GLY A 78 -2.33 12.98 18.01
CA GLY A 78 -3.57 13.56 18.49
C GLY A 78 -3.49 15.06 18.81
N GLU A 79 -2.34 15.70 18.60
CA GLU A 79 -2.06 17.05 19.13
C GLU A 79 -2.51 18.17 18.17
N GLU A 80 -2.51 17.95 16.86
CA GLU A 80 -2.82 18.99 15.87
C GLU A 80 -3.82 18.53 14.81
N TYR A 81 -4.94 19.24 14.68
CA TYR A 81 -5.80 19.12 13.50
C TYR A 81 -5.24 19.97 12.36
N ILE A 82 -4.91 19.35 11.22
CA ILE A 82 -4.36 20.04 10.05
C ILE A 82 -5.42 20.11 8.93
N PRO A 83 -6.00 21.28 8.66
CA PRO A 83 -6.77 21.51 7.44
C PRO A 83 -5.86 21.39 6.22
N PHE A 84 -6.25 20.62 5.21
CA PHE A 84 -5.41 20.40 4.03
C PHE A 84 -5.22 21.67 3.19
N LYS A 85 -6.04 22.71 3.41
CA LYS A 85 -5.81 24.06 2.88
C LYS A 85 -4.43 24.62 3.25
N ARG A 86 -3.80 24.14 4.33
CA ARG A 86 -2.40 24.46 4.69
C ARG A 86 -1.41 24.12 3.58
N TYR A 87 -1.74 23.15 2.72
CA TYR A 87 -0.90 22.70 1.62
C TYR A 87 -1.26 23.35 0.28
N ALA A 88 -2.07 24.43 0.28
CA ALA A 88 -2.36 25.18 -0.92
C ALA A 88 -1.09 25.61 -1.66
N GLY A 89 -1.10 25.46 -2.99
CA GLY A 89 0.06 25.75 -3.84
C GLY A 89 1.11 24.62 -3.90
N LYS A 90 0.88 23.47 -3.24
CA LYS A 90 1.81 22.33 -3.24
C LYS A 90 1.20 21.10 -3.89
N TYR A 91 2.06 20.28 -4.48
CA TYR A 91 1.69 18.91 -4.86
C TYR A 91 1.72 18.01 -3.63
N ILE A 92 0.67 17.20 -3.46
CA ILE A 92 0.46 16.37 -2.28
C ILE A 92 0.25 14.91 -2.72
N LEU A 93 0.96 13.98 -2.09
CA LEU A 93 0.78 12.55 -2.28
C LEU A 93 0.11 11.96 -1.04
N PHE A 94 -1.14 11.53 -1.20
CA PHE A 94 -1.89 10.79 -0.17
C PHE A 94 -1.58 9.31 -0.29
N VAL A 95 -1.24 8.67 0.83
CA VAL A 95 -0.90 7.25 0.89
C VAL A 95 -1.54 6.66 2.14
N ASN A 96 -2.20 5.51 2.03
CA ASN A 96 -2.80 4.82 3.18
C ASN A 96 -1.78 3.96 3.97
N GLU A 97 -0.48 4.15 3.72
CA GLU A 97 0.66 3.58 4.44
C GLU A 97 1.91 4.44 4.12
N GLU A 98 3.10 4.04 4.55
CA GLU A 98 4.29 4.89 4.56
C GLU A 98 5.12 4.93 3.24
N LEU A 99 5.69 6.08 2.83
CA LEU A 99 6.58 6.22 1.66
C LEU A 99 7.67 7.32 1.79
N GLU A 100 8.87 7.08 1.25
CA GLU A 100 9.97 8.08 1.23
C GLU A 100 9.64 9.31 0.33
N PRO A 101 9.91 10.55 0.79
CA PRO A 101 9.62 11.78 0.06
C PRO A 101 10.68 12.17 -0.97
N PHE A 102 10.22 12.73 -2.09
CA PHE A 102 11.07 13.25 -3.18
C PHE A 102 10.62 14.63 -3.70
N GLY A 103 10.64 15.65 -2.84
CA GLY A 103 10.30 17.03 -3.22
C GLY A 103 8.80 17.32 -3.29
N LEU A 104 8.00 16.53 -2.58
CA LEU A 104 6.54 16.61 -2.48
C LEU A 104 6.13 16.62 -1.01
N VAL A 105 4.93 17.13 -0.73
CA VAL A 105 4.29 16.86 0.55
C VAL A 105 3.71 15.45 0.50
N ILE A 106 4.15 14.57 1.39
CA ILE A 106 3.57 13.23 1.56
C ILE A 106 2.75 13.23 2.85
N LEU A 107 1.54 12.68 2.78
CA LEU A 107 0.62 12.53 3.90
C LEU A 107 0.27 11.04 4.04
N GLY A 108 0.62 10.43 5.18
CA GLY A 108 0.36 9.02 5.47
C GLY A 108 -0.83 8.82 6.40
N PHE A 109 -1.73 7.91 6.03
CA PHE A 109 -2.96 7.60 6.75
C PHE A 109 -3.00 6.11 7.10
N PRO A 110 -2.51 5.71 8.28
CA PRO A 110 -2.54 4.32 8.72
C PRO A 110 -3.96 3.74 8.66
N CYS A 111 -4.10 2.49 8.22
CA CYS A 111 -5.39 1.86 8.02
C CYS A 111 -5.30 0.35 8.27
N ASN A 112 -6.24 -0.19 9.05
CA ASN A 112 -6.25 -1.60 9.41
C ASN A 112 -7.22 -2.46 8.60
N GLN A 113 -7.83 -1.91 7.54
CA GLN A 113 -8.90 -2.57 6.77
C GLN A 113 -8.39 -3.65 5.80
N PHE A 114 -7.08 -3.74 5.58
CA PHE A 114 -6.47 -4.62 4.60
C PHE A 114 -5.59 -5.67 5.29
N GLY A 115 -6.09 -6.90 5.38
CA GLY A 115 -5.37 -8.00 6.02
C GLY A 115 -5.06 -7.79 7.50
N LYS A 116 -5.67 -6.78 8.15
CA LYS A 116 -5.35 -6.33 9.50
C LYS A 116 -3.86 -6.07 9.74
N GLN A 117 -3.22 -5.41 8.78
CA GLN A 117 -1.77 -5.18 8.78
C GLN A 117 -1.32 -4.01 9.67
N GLU A 118 -2.24 -3.18 10.16
CA GLU A 118 -1.95 -2.05 11.06
C GLU A 118 -2.69 -2.20 12.41
N PRO A 119 -2.35 -3.25 13.19
CA PRO A 119 -3.09 -3.57 14.41
C PRO A 119 -2.83 -2.59 15.55
N GLY A 120 -1.66 -1.95 15.59
CA GLY A 120 -1.23 -1.11 16.71
C GLY A 120 -2.02 0.20 16.83
N GLU A 121 -2.16 0.70 18.05
CA GLU A 121 -2.79 1.99 18.33
C GLU A 121 -1.95 3.16 17.80
N ASN A 122 -2.53 4.36 17.68
CA ASN A 122 -1.84 5.55 17.15
C ASN A 122 -0.47 5.79 17.80
N SER A 123 -0.37 5.60 19.12
CA SER A 123 0.86 5.76 19.91
C SER A 123 1.92 4.68 19.65
N GLU A 124 1.55 3.53 19.08
CA GLU A 124 2.43 2.38 18.86
C GLU A 124 3.02 2.34 17.44
N ILE A 125 2.38 3.01 16.48
CA ILE A 125 2.75 2.95 15.06
C ILE A 125 4.20 3.43 14.86
N LEU A 126 4.57 4.61 15.38
CA LEU A 126 5.93 5.14 15.23
C LEU A 126 6.99 4.24 15.88
N ALA A 127 6.67 3.62 17.02
CA ALA A 127 7.57 2.66 17.67
C ALA A 127 7.74 1.38 16.82
N THR A 128 6.65 0.90 16.22
CA THR A 128 6.67 -0.28 15.33
C THR A 128 7.54 -0.01 14.11
N LEU A 129 7.40 1.15 13.47
CA LEU A 129 8.22 1.55 12.33
C LEU A 129 9.71 1.65 12.71
N LYS A 130 10.00 2.22 13.89
CA LYS A 130 11.37 2.44 14.36
C LYS A 130 12.10 1.18 14.78
N TYR A 131 11.40 0.25 15.43
CA TYR A 131 12.04 -0.88 16.11
C TYR A 131 11.69 -2.26 15.54
N VAL A 132 10.57 -2.42 14.82
CA VAL A 132 10.07 -3.72 14.38
C VAL A 132 10.16 -3.88 12.86
N ARG A 133 9.40 -3.08 12.11
CA ARG A 133 9.40 -3.08 10.65
C ARG A 133 8.98 -1.70 10.16
N PRO A 134 9.81 -1.01 9.36
CA PRO A 134 11.10 -1.47 8.82
C PRO A 134 12.20 -1.71 9.87
N GLY A 135 12.11 -1.08 11.05
CA GLY A 135 13.09 -1.23 12.12
C GLY A 135 14.36 -0.43 11.87
N GLY A 136 15.44 -0.76 12.58
CA GLY A 136 16.76 -0.14 12.34
C GLY A 136 16.86 1.34 12.70
N GLY A 137 15.98 1.85 13.57
CA GLY A 137 15.97 3.26 13.95
C GLY A 137 15.27 4.16 12.93
N PHE A 138 14.58 3.57 11.95
CA PHE A 138 13.85 4.30 10.94
C PHE A 138 12.81 5.26 11.55
N THR A 139 12.60 6.41 10.92
CA THR A 139 11.60 7.40 11.35
C THR A 139 11.02 8.06 10.09
N PRO A 140 9.69 8.11 9.94
CA PRO A 140 9.07 8.83 8.83
C PRO A 140 9.53 10.28 8.80
N ASN A 141 9.94 10.76 7.64
CA ASN A 141 10.30 12.16 7.40
C ASN A 141 9.15 12.96 6.75
N PHE A 142 7.92 12.52 6.98
CA PHE A 142 6.71 13.15 6.51
C PHE A 142 5.56 12.92 7.51
N GLN A 143 4.45 13.62 7.33
CA GLN A 143 3.38 13.63 8.31
C GLN A 143 2.55 12.34 8.27
N LEU A 144 2.42 11.70 9.44
CA LEU A 144 1.40 10.68 9.69
C LEU A 144 0.21 11.28 10.42
N PHE A 145 -0.98 10.80 10.08
CA PHE A 145 -2.24 11.14 10.72
C PHE A 145 -2.74 9.97 11.56
N GLU A 146 -3.79 10.21 12.35
CA GLU A 146 -4.44 9.14 13.09
C GLU A 146 -4.92 8.00 12.17
N LYS A 147 -4.87 6.79 12.71
CA LYS A 147 -5.38 5.59 12.05
C LYS A 147 -6.88 5.73 11.82
N GLY A 148 -7.35 5.40 10.63
CA GLY A 148 -8.76 5.49 10.30
C GLY A 148 -9.16 4.68 9.08
N ASP A 149 -10.48 4.58 8.87
CA ASP A 149 -11.05 3.86 7.74
C ASP A 149 -10.89 4.67 6.44
N VAL A 150 -10.59 3.97 5.35
CA VAL A 150 -10.47 4.54 4.00
C VAL A 150 -11.57 4.01 3.06
N ASN A 151 -12.24 2.94 3.47
CA ASN A 151 -13.38 2.32 2.80
C ASN A 151 -14.55 2.09 3.78
N GLY A 152 -15.73 1.82 3.22
CA GLY A 152 -16.93 1.47 3.98
C GLY A 152 -17.67 2.66 4.58
N GLU A 153 -18.64 2.37 5.44
CA GLU A 153 -19.55 3.37 6.01
C GLU A 153 -18.84 4.47 6.83
N LYS A 154 -17.74 4.10 7.51
CA LYS A 154 -16.99 4.97 8.42
C LYS A 154 -15.75 5.61 7.78
N GLU A 155 -15.61 5.51 6.47
CA GLU A 155 -14.45 6.07 5.77
C GLU A 155 -14.31 7.58 6.00
N GLN A 156 -13.06 8.02 6.12
CA GLN A 156 -12.72 9.43 6.21
C GLN A 156 -13.19 10.18 4.95
N LYS A 157 -13.84 11.33 5.13
CA LYS A 157 -14.57 12.01 4.05
C LYS A 157 -13.66 12.48 2.90
N PHE A 158 -12.41 12.83 3.18
CA PHE A 158 -11.46 13.15 2.12
C PHE A 158 -11.11 11.92 1.27
N TYR A 159 -11.10 10.70 1.82
CA TYR A 159 -10.97 9.48 1.02
C TYR A 159 -12.21 9.21 0.18
N THR A 160 -13.42 9.51 0.67
CA THR A 160 -14.62 9.49 -0.19
C THR A 160 -14.42 10.38 -1.41
N PHE A 161 -13.94 11.59 -1.21
CA PHE A 161 -13.64 12.53 -2.30
C PHE A 161 -12.57 11.98 -3.26
N LEU A 162 -11.41 11.57 -2.75
CA LEU A 162 -10.30 11.06 -3.55
C LEU A 162 -10.68 9.82 -4.38
N LYS A 163 -11.33 8.84 -3.75
CA LYS A 163 -11.72 7.59 -4.41
C LYS A 163 -12.67 7.80 -5.58
N ASN A 164 -13.64 8.71 -5.44
CA ASN A 164 -14.63 9.00 -6.48
C ASN A 164 -14.11 10.01 -7.53
N SER A 165 -12.96 10.63 -7.29
CA SER A 165 -12.34 11.56 -8.25
C SER A 165 -11.57 10.84 -9.37
N CYS A 166 -11.25 9.55 -9.19
CA CYS A 166 -10.41 8.81 -10.12
C CYS A 166 -10.95 7.38 -10.32
N PRO A 167 -10.81 6.78 -11.51
CA PRO A 167 -11.13 5.37 -11.72
C PRO A 167 -10.42 4.45 -10.71
N PRO A 168 -10.98 3.27 -10.39
CA PRO A 168 -10.30 2.30 -9.53
C PRO A 168 -9.03 1.76 -10.20
N THR A 169 -8.09 1.31 -9.38
CA THR A 169 -6.77 0.84 -9.83
C THR A 169 -6.75 -0.60 -10.34
N SER A 170 -7.81 -1.37 -10.07
CA SER A 170 -8.01 -2.71 -10.60
C SER A 170 -9.50 -3.05 -10.66
N GLU A 171 -9.87 -3.89 -11.63
CA GLU A 171 -11.19 -4.50 -11.73
C GLU A 171 -11.47 -5.43 -10.52
N LEU A 172 -10.41 -6.04 -9.98
CA LEU A 172 -10.51 -6.90 -8.81
C LEU A 172 -10.41 -6.06 -7.53
N LEU A 173 -11.35 -6.27 -6.60
CA LEU A 173 -11.31 -5.67 -5.26
C LEU A 173 -10.23 -6.31 -4.38
N GLY A 174 -10.03 -7.63 -4.52
CA GLY A 174 -9.15 -8.44 -3.68
C GLY A 174 -9.89 -9.67 -3.16
N SER A 175 -9.21 -10.49 -2.35
CA SER A 175 -9.82 -11.67 -1.74
C SER A 175 -10.74 -11.25 -0.59
N PRO A 176 -12.06 -11.56 -0.59
CA PRO A 176 -13.01 -11.09 0.42
C PRO A 176 -12.57 -11.35 1.87
N GLY A 177 -11.95 -12.50 2.15
CA GLY A 177 -11.45 -12.83 3.49
C GLY A 177 -10.26 -11.99 4.00
N ARG A 178 -9.79 -11.01 3.22
CA ARG A 178 -8.71 -10.08 3.58
C ARG A 178 -9.15 -8.62 3.62
N LEU A 179 -10.42 -8.33 3.36
CA LEU A 179 -10.97 -7.00 3.24
C LEU A 179 -11.97 -6.80 4.38
N PHE A 180 -11.75 -5.79 5.22
CA PHE A 180 -12.47 -5.60 6.48
C PHE A 180 -13.28 -4.29 6.49
N TRP A 181 -14.26 -4.18 5.61
CA TRP A 181 -15.21 -3.05 5.57
C TRP A 181 -16.51 -3.45 4.87
N GLU A 182 -17.58 -2.71 5.12
CA GLU A 182 -18.83 -2.76 4.37
C GLU A 182 -19.43 -1.33 4.28
N PRO A 183 -20.24 -1.02 3.25
CA PRO A 183 -20.46 -1.81 2.05
C PRO A 183 -19.25 -1.73 1.09
N MET A 184 -19.03 -2.78 0.29
CA MET A 184 -18.06 -2.74 -0.81
C MET A 184 -18.53 -1.86 -1.99
N LYS A 185 -17.64 -1.06 -2.56
CA LYS A 185 -17.91 -0.14 -3.69
C LYS A 185 -16.87 -0.28 -4.79
N VAL A 186 -17.27 0.04 -6.03
CA VAL A 186 -16.41 -0.01 -7.22
C VAL A 186 -15.12 0.81 -7.02
N HIS A 187 -15.21 1.99 -6.41
CA HIS A 187 -14.08 2.92 -6.26
C HIS A 187 -13.20 2.68 -5.02
N ASP A 188 -13.47 1.64 -4.23
CA ASP A 188 -12.73 1.37 -2.98
C ASP A 188 -11.22 1.27 -3.19
N ILE A 189 -10.46 1.65 -2.18
CA ILE A 189 -9.02 1.38 -2.15
C ILE A 189 -8.82 -0.13 -2.08
N ARG A 190 -7.90 -0.65 -2.90
CA ARG A 190 -7.72 -2.09 -3.12
C ARG A 190 -6.83 -2.74 -2.08
N TRP A 191 -5.81 -2.02 -1.61
CA TRP A 191 -4.87 -2.52 -0.62
C TRP A 191 -4.11 -1.39 0.06
N ASN A 192 -3.24 -1.73 1.01
CA ASN A 192 -2.29 -0.77 1.56
C ASN A 192 -1.31 -0.23 0.50
N PHE A 193 -0.76 0.96 0.71
CA PHE A 193 0.11 1.71 -0.21
C PHE A 193 -0.53 2.14 -1.54
N GLU A 194 -1.85 2.27 -1.62
CA GLU A 194 -2.52 2.94 -2.73
C GLU A 194 -2.31 4.46 -2.63
N LYS A 195 -2.11 5.13 -3.77
CA LYS A 195 -1.54 6.48 -3.80
C LYS A 195 -2.40 7.41 -4.64
N PHE A 196 -2.62 8.64 -4.18
CA PHE A 196 -3.29 9.70 -4.93
C PHE A 196 -2.42 10.94 -5.00
N LEU A 197 -2.21 11.48 -6.19
CA LEU A 197 -1.59 12.79 -6.38
C LEU A 197 -2.67 13.85 -6.45
N VAL A 198 -2.48 14.92 -5.69
CA VAL A 198 -3.30 16.13 -5.71
C VAL A 198 -2.44 17.32 -6.12
N GLY A 199 -3.00 18.18 -6.95
CA GLY A 199 -2.35 19.37 -7.48
C GLY A 199 -2.28 20.54 -6.49
N PRO A 200 -1.54 21.60 -6.85
CA PRO A 200 -1.44 22.82 -6.06
C PRO A 200 -2.76 23.60 -5.93
N ASP A 201 -3.72 23.31 -6.80
CA ASP A 201 -5.11 23.79 -6.77
C ASP A 201 -6.03 22.95 -5.88
N GLY A 202 -5.53 21.85 -5.30
CA GLY A 202 -6.29 20.96 -4.44
C GLY A 202 -7.14 19.93 -5.19
N ILE A 203 -6.96 19.81 -6.51
CA ILE A 203 -7.71 18.91 -7.38
C ILE A 203 -6.93 17.59 -7.57
N PRO A 204 -7.56 16.41 -7.44
CA PRO A 204 -6.91 15.12 -7.72
C PRO A 204 -6.46 15.00 -9.17
N ILE A 205 -5.23 14.51 -9.38
CA ILE A 205 -4.60 14.40 -10.69
C ILE A 205 -4.54 12.95 -11.17
N MET A 206 -4.03 12.05 -10.33
CA MET A 206 -3.87 10.64 -10.68
C MET A 206 -3.84 9.73 -9.45
N ARG A 207 -4.15 8.45 -9.67
CA ARG A 207 -4.23 7.39 -8.66
C ARG A 207 -3.37 6.20 -9.12
N TRP A 208 -2.57 5.61 -8.24
CA TRP A 208 -1.72 4.47 -8.58
C TRP A 208 -2.11 3.22 -7.83
N TYR A 209 -1.98 2.08 -8.53
CA TYR A 209 -2.08 0.78 -7.91
C TYR A 209 -1.02 0.60 -6.83
N HIS A 210 -1.35 -0.15 -5.78
CA HIS A 210 -0.47 -0.29 -4.61
C HIS A 210 0.91 -0.86 -4.95
N ARG A 211 0.97 -1.84 -5.87
CA ARG A 211 2.23 -2.47 -6.31
C ARG A 211 3.07 -1.61 -7.25
N THR A 212 2.57 -0.45 -7.70
CA THR A 212 3.36 0.46 -8.51
C THR A 212 4.54 0.99 -7.69
N THR A 213 5.75 0.79 -8.21
CA THR A 213 6.99 1.14 -7.50
C THR A 213 7.07 2.64 -7.24
N VAL A 214 7.73 3.01 -6.15
CA VAL A 214 7.97 4.42 -5.78
C VAL A 214 8.71 5.17 -6.89
N ASN A 215 9.67 4.51 -7.55
CA ASN A 215 10.39 5.09 -8.66
C ASN A 215 9.48 5.38 -9.86
N SER A 216 8.55 4.47 -10.19
CA SER A 216 7.56 4.70 -11.25
C SER A 216 6.64 5.88 -10.91
N VAL A 217 6.16 5.96 -9.66
CA VAL A 217 5.35 7.09 -9.16
C VAL A 217 6.11 8.41 -9.30
N LYS A 218 7.38 8.44 -8.85
CA LYS A 218 8.26 9.62 -8.97
C LYS A 218 8.41 10.05 -10.43
N MET A 219 8.67 9.11 -11.33
CA MET A 219 8.82 9.40 -12.76
C MET A 219 7.54 9.94 -13.39
N ASP A 220 6.38 9.39 -13.02
CA ASP A 220 5.08 9.88 -13.45
C ASP A 220 4.84 11.32 -12.99
N ILE A 221 5.12 11.63 -11.73
CA ILE A 221 4.94 12.97 -11.15
C ILE A 221 5.86 13.99 -11.83
N LEU A 222 7.15 13.66 -12.00
CA LEU A 222 8.09 14.53 -12.71
C LEU A 222 7.67 14.77 -14.15
N THR A 223 7.16 13.73 -14.83
CA THR A 223 6.64 13.84 -16.19
C THR A 223 5.43 14.78 -16.24
N TYR A 224 4.50 14.64 -15.29
CA TYR A 224 3.33 15.51 -15.17
C TYR A 224 3.74 16.97 -14.95
N MET A 225 4.61 17.24 -13.98
CA MET A 225 5.09 18.58 -13.66
C MET A 225 5.77 19.26 -14.85
N ARG A 226 6.63 18.53 -15.58
CA ARG A 226 7.27 19.04 -16.81
C ARG A 226 6.24 19.40 -17.87
N ARG A 227 5.24 18.53 -18.12
CA ARG A 227 4.18 18.81 -19.09
C ARG A 227 3.39 20.06 -18.72
N ARG A 228 3.04 20.22 -17.43
CA ARG A 228 2.35 21.42 -16.92
C ARG A 228 3.16 22.70 -17.13
N ALA A 229 4.45 22.68 -16.80
CA ALA A 229 5.34 23.82 -17.02
C ALA A 229 5.39 24.25 -18.51
N VAL A 230 5.43 23.29 -19.44
CA VAL A 230 5.39 23.59 -20.89
C VAL A 230 4.05 24.20 -21.30
N LEU A 231 2.93 23.70 -20.79
CA LEU A 231 1.61 24.25 -21.12
C LEU A 231 1.43 25.68 -20.58
N GLU A 232 1.89 25.93 -19.35
CA GLU A 232 1.85 27.25 -18.73
C GLU A 232 2.76 28.27 -19.43
N ALA A 233 3.90 27.82 -19.97
CA ALA A 233 4.80 28.67 -20.76
C ALA A 233 4.23 28.98 -22.16
N LYS A 234 3.37 28.13 -22.72
CA LYS A 234 2.73 28.35 -24.03
C LYS A 234 1.43 29.16 -23.95
N GLY A 235 0.80 29.21 -22.78
CA GLY A 235 -0.42 29.98 -22.53
C GLY A 235 -0.18 31.39 -22.00
N LYS A 236 1.09 31.78 -21.82
CA LYS A 236 1.55 33.15 -21.55
C LYS A 236 2.11 33.76 -22.83
#